data_AF-A0A7C9JJI6-F1
#
_entry.id   AF-A0A7C9JJI6-F1
#
_cell.length_a   1.000
_cell.length_b   1.000
_cell.length_c   1.000
_cell.angle_alpha   90.00
_cell.angle_beta   90.00
_cell.angle_gamma   90.00
#
_symmetry.space_group_name_H-M   'P 1'
#
loop_
_entity.id
_entity.type
_entity.pdbx_description
1 polymer ?
#
loop_
_entity_poly.entity_id
_entity_poly.type
_entity_poly.pdbx_seq_one_letter_code
_entity_poly.pdbx_strand_id
1 'polypeptide(L)'
;MRHEMDVRAEAARYFEMGFANKIVGRLLGISQTTVKKWLYTYRALGKEALFVTEHRTYPHAIKVEAAKAVVEGTMSKPEAMKAYGLKSMTQINTWCRLYREGGPDALLPKQKGRPKKAVPAFSSREEELEARVRELELENEILKRFNALAEEIEQRRQIR
;
A
#
# COMPACT_ATOMS: atom_id res chain seq x y z
N MET A 1 13.04 -8.17 16.88
CA MET A 1 12.82 -6.70 17.00
C MET A 1 14.05 -5.96 17.54
N ARG A 2 14.77 -6.47 18.57
CA ARG A 2 16.01 -5.86 19.10
C ARG A 2 17.13 -5.68 18.07
N HIS A 3 17.38 -6.70 17.24
CA HIS A 3 18.44 -6.67 16.22
C HIS A 3 18.23 -5.60 15.13
N GLU A 4 16.98 -5.25 14.82
CA GLU A 4 16.69 -4.25 13.77
C GLU A 4 16.92 -2.81 14.24
N MET A 5 16.79 -2.57 15.55
CA MET A 5 17.11 -1.28 16.17
C MET A 5 18.62 -1.08 16.27
N ASP A 6 19.35 -2.16 16.58
CA ASP A 6 20.81 -2.17 16.69
C ASP A 6 21.48 -1.84 15.35
N VAL A 7 21.04 -2.47 14.26
CA VAL A 7 21.56 -2.22 12.91
C VAL A 7 21.30 -0.77 12.44
N ARG A 8 20.15 -0.19 12.79
CA ARG A 8 19.85 1.22 12.46
C ARG A 8 20.67 2.19 13.29
N ALA A 9 20.98 1.84 14.55
CA ALA A 9 21.85 2.64 15.40
C ALA A 9 23.27 2.66 14.86
N GLU A 10 23.78 1.51 14.44
CA GLU A 10 25.10 1.40 13.82
C GLU A 10 25.17 2.15 12.48
N ALA A 11 24.13 2.05 11.64
CA ALA A 11 24.00 2.85 10.43
C ALA A 11 24.06 4.36 10.73
N ALA A 12 23.37 4.83 11.79
CA ALA A 12 23.39 6.23 12.19
C ALA A 12 24.80 6.69 12.59
N ARG A 13 25.55 5.86 13.33
CA ARG A 13 26.96 6.13 13.68
C ARG A 13 27.84 6.24 12.43
N TYR A 14 27.69 5.33 11.48
CA TYR A 14 28.46 5.41 10.23
C TYR A 14 28.10 6.67 9.42
N PHE A 15 26.84 7.10 9.41
CA PHE A 15 26.45 8.34 8.73
C PHE A 15 27.04 9.58 9.42
N GLU A 16 27.08 9.60 10.75
CA GLU A 16 27.71 10.67 11.53
C GLU A 16 29.22 10.75 11.27
N MET A 17 29.88 9.60 11.08
CA MET A 17 31.27 9.50 10.65
C MET A 17 31.49 9.83 9.15
N GLY A 18 30.44 10.18 8.40
CA GLY A 18 30.53 10.59 7.00
C GLY A 18 30.66 9.43 5.99
N PHE A 19 30.44 8.18 6.40
CA PHE A 19 30.54 7.04 5.47
C PHE A 19 29.44 7.07 4.40
N ALA A 20 29.83 6.76 3.17
CA ALA A 20 28.91 6.62 2.05
C ALA A 20 28.00 5.38 2.22
N ASN A 21 26.74 5.49 1.78
CA ASN A 21 25.74 4.42 1.88
C ASN A 21 26.19 3.06 1.31
N LYS A 22 27.00 3.04 0.26
CA LYS A 22 27.56 1.81 -0.34
C LYS A 22 28.45 1.05 0.65
N ILE A 23 29.28 1.79 1.39
CA ILE A 23 30.19 1.23 2.40
C ILE A 23 29.36 0.72 3.58
N VAL A 24 28.44 1.55 4.09
CA VAL A 24 27.56 1.19 5.21
C VAL A 24 26.73 -0.06 4.91
N GLY A 25 26.20 -0.19 3.68
CA GLY A 25 25.49 -1.41 3.27
C GLY A 25 26.36 -2.66 3.29
N ARG A 26 27.62 -2.54 2.87
CA ARG A 26 28.58 -3.67 2.92
C ARG A 26 28.93 -4.04 4.36
N LEU A 27 29.21 -3.06 5.21
CA LEU A 27 29.58 -3.27 6.62
C LEU A 27 28.46 -3.94 7.41
N LEU A 28 27.20 -3.55 7.15
CA LEU A 28 26.04 -4.06 7.88
C LEU A 28 25.39 -5.30 7.22
N GLY A 29 25.87 -5.73 6.05
CA GLY A 29 25.22 -6.79 5.27
C GLY A 29 23.81 -6.41 4.76
N ILE A 30 23.52 -5.11 4.61
CA ILE A 30 22.22 -4.58 4.20
C ILE A 30 22.29 -4.06 2.76
N SER A 31 21.22 -4.23 2.00
CA SER A 31 21.16 -3.72 0.62
C SER A 31 21.44 -2.21 0.56
N GLN A 32 22.24 -1.79 -0.43
CA GLN A 32 22.57 -0.37 -0.65
C GLN A 32 21.29 0.48 -0.79
N THR A 33 20.24 -0.04 -1.42
CA THR A 33 18.96 0.65 -1.60
C THR A 33 18.27 0.92 -0.26
N THR A 34 18.30 -0.02 0.68
CA THR A 34 17.77 0.16 2.03
C THR A 34 18.56 1.23 2.78
N VAL A 35 19.90 1.14 2.76
CA VAL A 35 20.77 2.12 3.42
C VAL A 35 20.64 3.50 2.79
N LYS A 36 20.43 3.59 1.47
CA LYS A 36 20.15 4.85 0.77
C LYS A 36 18.87 5.51 1.28
N LYS A 37 17.81 4.73 1.53
CA LYS A 37 16.57 5.25 2.13
C LYS A 37 16.82 5.77 3.54
N TRP A 38 17.56 5.03 4.36
CA TRP A 38 17.95 5.47 5.71
C TRP A 38 18.75 6.76 5.67
N LEU A 39 19.70 6.89 4.75
CA LEU A 39 20.48 8.11 4.59
C LEU A 39 19.60 9.32 4.23
N TYR A 40 18.58 9.15 3.39
CA TYR A 40 17.64 10.24 3.09
C TYR A 40 16.83 10.63 4.33
N THR A 41 16.32 9.66 5.07
CA THR A 41 15.59 9.93 6.33
C THR A 41 16.49 10.60 7.37
N TYR A 42 17.73 10.13 7.53
CA TYR A 42 18.74 10.70 8.42
C TYR A 42 19.05 12.17 8.06
N ARG A 43 19.28 12.46 6.77
CA ARG A 43 19.57 13.84 6.31
C ARG A 43 18.37 14.77 6.43
N ALA A 44 17.15 14.25 6.27
CA ALA A 44 15.94 15.04 6.34
C ALA A 44 15.50 15.34 7.77
N LEU A 45 15.60 14.36 8.68
CA LEU A 45 14.93 14.39 9.98
C LEU A 45 15.86 14.07 11.17
N GLY A 46 17.13 13.77 10.90
CA GLY A 46 18.12 13.40 11.92
C GLY A 46 18.10 11.92 12.30
N LYS A 47 19.01 11.53 13.20
CA LYS A 47 19.21 10.14 13.64
C LYS A 47 17.96 9.54 14.30
N GLU A 48 17.23 10.34 15.06
CA GLU A 48 16.03 9.89 15.79
C GLU A 48 14.95 9.34 14.86
N ALA A 49 14.86 9.89 13.65
CA ALA A 49 13.89 9.45 12.66
C ALA A 49 14.13 8.03 12.13
N LEU A 50 15.34 7.47 12.32
CA LEU A 50 15.63 6.07 11.99
C LEU A 50 15.03 5.10 13.02
N PHE A 51 14.76 5.55 14.25
CA PHE A 51 14.26 4.71 15.32
C PHE A 51 12.73 4.75 15.45
N VAL A 52 12.05 5.66 14.75
CA VAL A 52 10.58 5.72 14.81
C VAL A 52 9.97 4.61 13.98
N THR A 53 9.34 3.65 14.67
CA THR A 53 8.65 2.51 14.08
C THR A 53 7.20 2.82 13.69
N GLU A 54 6.62 3.89 14.24
CA GLU A 54 5.22 4.26 14.01
C GLU A 54 4.98 4.83 12.61
N HIS A 55 3.83 4.44 12.03
CA HIS A 55 3.36 4.97 10.76
C HIS A 55 2.91 6.42 10.92
N ARG A 56 3.50 7.32 10.12
CA ARG A 56 3.09 8.73 10.08
C ARG A 56 1.96 8.94 9.07
N THR A 57 0.86 9.52 9.53
CA THR A 57 -0.18 10.05 8.67
C THR A 57 0.14 11.50 8.32
N TYR A 58 -0.02 11.85 7.04
CA TYR A 58 0.17 13.22 6.57
C TYR A 58 -1.19 13.79 6.14
N PRO A 59 -1.51 15.04 6.52
CA PRO A 59 -2.67 15.75 5.99
C PRO A 59 -2.62 15.83 4.47
N HIS A 60 -3.77 15.85 3.80
CA HIS A 60 -3.85 15.94 2.34
C HIS A 60 -3.09 17.15 1.78
N ALA A 61 -3.25 18.34 2.41
CA ALA A 61 -2.53 19.55 2.03
C ALA A 61 -1.01 19.35 1.95
N ILE A 62 -0.40 18.75 2.97
CA ILE A 62 1.06 18.46 2.99
C ILE A 62 1.47 17.51 1.86
N LYS A 63 0.64 16.52 1.53
CA LYS A 63 0.92 15.62 0.41
C LYS A 63 0.93 16.38 -0.91
N VAL A 64 -0.05 17.26 -1.11
CA VAL A 64 -0.21 18.07 -2.32
C VAL A 64 0.95 19.05 -2.45
N GLU A 65 1.26 19.82 -1.41
CA GLU A 65 2.36 20.80 -1.43
C GLU A 65 3.71 20.14 -1.71
N ALA A 66 4.02 19.03 -1.03
CA ALA A 66 5.26 18.31 -1.25
C ALA A 66 5.36 17.70 -2.66
N ALA A 67 4.26 17.12 -3.17
CA ALA A 67 4.24 16.56 -4.52
C ALA A 67 4.35 17.65 -5.58
N LYS A 68 3.61 18.75 -5.43
CA LYS A 68 3.62 19.91 -6.32
C LYS A 68 5.03 20.50 -6.42
N ALA A 69 5.66 20.79 -5.28
CA ALA A 69 7.00 21.37 -5.25
C ALA A 69 8.03 20.50 -5.98
N VAL A 70 7.94 19.18 -5.85
CA VAL A 70 8.84 18.26 -6.57
C VAL A 70 8.52 18.14 -8.05
N VAL A 71 7.24 18.13 -8.41
CA VAL A 71 6.81 17.99 -9.81
C VAL A 71 7.12 19.26 -10.60
N GLU A 72 6.94 20.43 -10.00
CA GLU A 72 7.27 21.74 -10.58
C GLU A 72 8.78 22.05 -10.54
N GLY A 73 9.58 21.19 -9.89
CA GLY A 73 11.04 21.33 -9.85
C GLY A 73 11.54 22.39 -8.87
N THR A 74 10.68 22.95 -8.01
CA THR A 74 11.09 23.92 -6.98
C THR A 74 11.87 23.26 -5.83
N MET A 75 11.66 21.96 -5.62
CA MET A 75 12.41 21.17 -4.65
C MET A 75 12.79 19.80 -5.22
N SER A 76 13.98 19.32 -4.86
CA SER A 76 14.30 17.90 -4.99
C SER A 76 13.53 17.09 -3.94
N LYS A 77 13.40 15.77 -4.17
CA LYS A 77 12.70 14.89 -3.22
C LYS A 77 13.31 14.88 -1.81
N PRO A 78 14.65 14.85 -1.65
CA PRO A 78 15.25 14.98 -0.31
C PRO A 78 14.97 16.33 0.36
N GLU A 79 14.95 17.42 -0.41
CA GLU A 79 14.61 18.76 0.12
C GLU A 79 13.16 18.82 0.58
N ALA A 80 12.23 18.29 -0.21
CA ALA A 80 10.84 18.16 0.19
C ALA A 80 10.67 17.23 1.42
N MET A 81 11.44 16.14 1.53
CA MET A 81 11.44 15.33 2.75
C MET A 81 11.82 16.14 3.98
N LYS A 82 12.84 17.00 3.87
CA LYS A 82 13.29 17.88 4.95
C LYS A 82 12.24 18.95 5.27
N ALA A 83 11.75 19.65 4.24
CA ALA A 83 10.80 20.77 4.39
C ALA A 83 9.45 20.33 4.99
N TYR A 84 8.92 19.19 4.54
CA TYR A 84 7.59 18.71 4.94
C TYR A 84 7.64 17.59 6.00
N GLY A 85 8.83 17.28 6.53
CA GLY A 85 9.00 16.26 7.56
C GLY A 85 8.75 14.82 7.10
N LEU A 86 8.94 14.51 5.82
CA LEU A 86 8.55 13.22 5.26
C LEU A 86 9.60 12.14 5.57
N LYS A 87 9.15 11.03 6.16
CA LYS A 87 10.02 9.91 6.57
C LYS A 87 10.43 8.97 5.44
N SER A 88 9.73 9.01 4.29
CA SER A 88 9.87 8.01 3.24
C SER A 88 10.02 8.61 1.85
N MET A 89 11.16 8.32 1.23
CA MET A 89 11.42 8.60 -0.18
C MET A 89 10.40 7.90 -1.10
N THR A 90 9.95 6.69 -0.73
CA THR A 90 8.96 5.95 -1.51
C THR A 90 7.59 6.63 -1.47
N GLN A 91 7.19 7.22 -0.33
CA GLN A 91 5.91 7.94 -0.24
C GLN A 91 5.89 9.16 -1.15
N ILE A 92 6.93 10.00 -1.12
CA ILE A 92 6.98 11.17 -1.99
C ILE A 92 7.09 10.79 -3.47
N ASN A 93 7.80 9.70 -3.82
CA ASN A 93 7.78 9.17 -5.19
C ASN A 93 6.36 8.82 -5.66
N THR A 94 5.60 8.11 -4.82
CA THR A 94 4.22 7.75 -5.11
C THR A 94 3.35 9.00 -5.25
N TRP A 95 3.49 9.98 -4.36
CA TRP A 95 2.68 11.20 -4.44
C TRP A 95 3.00 12.02 -5.69
N CYS A 96 4.28 12.15 -6.06
CA CYS A 96 4.66 12.82 -7.31
C CYS A 96 4.07 12.12 -8.53
N ARG A 97 4.01 10.78 -8.53
CA ARG A 97 3.40 10.02 -9.62
C ARG A 97 1.89 10.30 -9.70
N LEU A 98 1.17 10.16 -8.58
CA LEU A 98 -0.27 10.42 -8.53
C LEU A 98 -0.61 11.86 -8.90
N TYR A 99 0.19 12.83 -8.44
CA TYR A 99 -0.01 14.24 -8.76
C TYR A 99 0.15 14.53 -10.26
N ARG A 100 1.09 13.87 -10.95
CA ARG A 100 1.21 13.98 -12.41
C ARG A 100 0.03 13.35 -13.15
N GLU A 101 -0.55 12.29 -12.60
CA GLU A 101 -1.66 11.54 -13.22
C GLU A 101 -3.01 12.25 -13.04
N GLY A 102 -3.25 12.91 -11.90
CA GLY A 102 -4.57 13.49 -11.58
C GLY A 102 -4.54 14.64 -10.58
N GLY A 103 -3.42 15.34 -10.48
CA GLY A 103 -3.30 16.56 -9.67
C GLY A 103 -3.53 16.34 -8.17
N PRO A 104 -4.01 17.38 -7.45
CA PRO A 104 -4.29 17.32 -6.02
C PRO A 104 -5.31 16.24 -5.63
N ASP A 105 -6.32 16.00 -6.47
CA ASP A 105 -7.43 15.09 -6.16
C ASP A 105 -6.99 13.63 -6.16
N ALA A 106 -5.97 13.28 -6.96
CA ALA A 106 -5.38 11.94 -6.95
C ALA A 106 -4.72 11.54 -5.62
N LEU A 107 -4.48 12.51 -4.72
CA LEU A 107 -3.93 12.29 -3.38
C LEU A 107 -5.00 12.18 -2.29
N LEU A 108 -6.28 12.36 -2.63
CA LEU A 108 -7.38 12.13 -1.72
C LEU A 108 -7.41 10.66 -1.27
N PRO A 109 -7.81 10.39 -0.02
CA PRO A 109 -7.98 9.01 0.44
C PRO A 109 -8.97 8.29 -0.48
N LYS A 110 -8.52 7.21 -1.11
CA LYS A 110 -9.41 6.33 -1.87
C LYS A 110 -10.42 5.70 -0.91
N GLN A 111 -11.66 5.54 -1.36
CA GLN A 111 -12.67 4.83 -0.60
C GLN A 111 -12.14 3.44 -0.22
N LYS A 112 -12.12 3.14 1.08
CA LYS A 112 -11.57 1.89 1.60
C LYS A 112 -12.64 0.80 1.49
N GLY A 113 -12.36 -0.26 0.74
CA GLY A 113 -13.21 -1.45 0.64
C GLY A 113 -13.53 -1.85 -0.79
N ARG A 114 -14.14 -3.04 -0.93
CA ARG A 114 -14.73 -3.47 -2.20
C ARG A 114 -15.88 -2.49 -2.53
N PRO A 115 -15.96 -1.94 -3.75
CA PRO A 115 -17.14 -1.18 -4.14
C PRO A 115 -18.37 -2.05 -3.86
N LYS A 116 -19.39 -1.48 -3.21
CA LYS A 116 -20.63 -2.22 -2.94
C LYS A 116 -21.12 -2.84 -4.24
N LYS A 117 -21.47 -4.13 -4.22
CA LYS A 117 -22.11 -4.79 -5.37
C LYS A 117 -23.31 -3.92 -5.72
N ALA A 118 -23.35 -3.40 -6.95
CA ALA A 118 -24.48 -2.60 -7.39
C ALA A 118 -25.73 -3.46 -7.22
N VAL A 119 -26.67 -3.00 -6.40
CA VAL A 119 -27.99 -3.60 -6.34
C VAL A 119 -28.67 -3.20 -7.64
N PRO A 120 -29.20 -4.15 -8.44
CA PRO A 120 -29.97 -3.78 -9.62
C PRO A 120 -31.11 -2.87 -9.20
N ALA A 121 -31.25 -1.72 -9.86
CA ALA A 121 -32.42 -0.87 -9.67
C ALA A 121 -33.55 -1.46 -10.52
N PHE A 122 -34.56 -2.03 -9.88
CA PHE A 122 -35.74 -2.55 -10.55
C PHE A 122 -36.77 -1.43 -10.73
N SER A 123 -37.45 -1.42 -11.88
CA SER A 123 -38.48 -0.42 -12.20
C SER A 123 -39.79 -0.66 -11.45
N SER A 124 -40.03 -1.91 -11.03
CA SER A 124 -41.21 -2.35 -10.29
C SER A 124 -40.89 -3.49 -9.33
N ARG A 125 -41.79 -3.73 -8.37
CA ARG A 125 -41.71 -4.87 -7.43
C ARG A 125 -41.85 -6.21 -8.14
N GLU A 126 -42.62 -6.26 -9.23
CA GLU A 126 -42.84 -7.47 -10.01
C GLU A 126 -41.55 -7.90 -10.71
N GLU A 127 -40.83 -6.94 -11.30
CA GLU A 127 -39.52 -7.16 -11.93
C GLU A 127 -38.46 -7.65 -10.93
N GLU A 128 -38.45 -7.09 -9.71
CA GLU A 128 -37.58 -7.54 -8.62
C GLU A 128 -37.85 -9.00 -8.23
N LEU A 129 -39.13 -9.36 -8.09
CA LEU A 129 -39.54 -10.72 -7.72
C LEU A 129 -39.16 -11.73 -8.82
N GLU A 130 -39.38 -11.39 -10.09
CA GLU A 130 -38.97 -12.25 -11.19
C GLU A 130 -37.45 -12.46 -11.25
N ALA A 131 -36.67 -11.40 -11.04
CA ALA A 131 -35.21 -11.50 -10.99
C ALA A 131 -34.75 -12.40 -9.84
N ARG A 132 -35.44 -12.32 -8.68
CA ARG A 132 -35.15 -13.17 -7.53
C ARG A 132 -35.52 -14.62 -7.76
N VAL A 133 -36.63 -14.89 -8.45
CA VAL A 133 -37.04 -16.25 -8.84
C VAL A 133 -35.99 -16.86 -9.75
N ARG A 134 -35.55 -16.15 -10.81
CA ARG A 134 -34.50 -16.63 -11.72
C ARG A 134 -33.19 -16.95 -11.00
N GLU A 135 -32.79 -16.11 -10.05
CA GLU A 135 -31.59 -16.35 -9.23
C GLU A 135 -31.73 -17.61 -8.38
N LEU A 136 -32.88 -17.79 -7.69
CA LEU A 136 -33.15 -18.96 -6.86
C LEU A 136 -33.27 -20.25 -7.68
N GLU A 137 -33.82 -20.18 -8.89
CA GLU A 137 -33.90 -21.32 -9.81
C GLU A 137 -32.51 -21.78 -10.24
N LEU A 138 -31.63 -20.83 -10.61
CA LEU A 138 -30.24 -21.14 -10.96
C LEU A 138 -29.48 -21.73 -9.76
N GLU A 139 -29.65 -21.18 -8.57
CA GLU A 139 -29.03 -21.70 -7.34
C GLU A 139 -29.51 -23.13 -7.06
N ASN A 140 -30.82 -23.39 -7.17
CA ASN A 140 -31.38 -24.73 -7.03
C ASN A 140 -30.83 -25.70 -8.08
N GLU A 141 -30.66 -25.26 -9.33
CA GLU A 141 -30.08 -26.10 -10.38
C GLU A 141 -28.63 -26.48 -10.05
N ILE A 142 -27.82 -25.51 -9.60
CA ILE A 142 -26.44 -25.76 -9.19
C ILE A 142 -26.38 -26.73 -8.01
N LEU A 143 -27.23 -26.56 -6.99
CA LEU A 143 -27.31 -27.46 -5.84
C LEU A 143 -27.71 -28.87 -6.25
N LYS A 144 -28.67 -29.03 -7.17
CA LYS A 144 -29.04 -30.33 -7.73
C LYS A 144 -27.88 -31.00 -8.44
N ARG A 145 -27.14 -30.27 -9.28
CA ARG A 145 -25.94 -30.79 -9.96
C ARG A 145 -24.85 -31.20 -8.96
N PHE A 146 -24.65 -30.40 -7.92
CA PHE A 146 -23.68 -30.70 -6.86
C PHE A 146 -24.05 -31.97 -6.09
N ASN A 147 -25.32 -32.12 -5.71
CA ASN A 147 -25.80 -33.32 -5.02
C ASN A 147 -25.67 -34.56 -5.90
N ALA A 148 -26.05 -34.47 -7.18
CA ALA A 148 -25.89 -35.58 -8.12
C ALA A 148 -24.42 -36.02 -8.26
N LEU A 149 -23.49 -35.06 -8.34
CA LEU A 149 -22.05 -35.34 -8.33
C LEU A 149 -21.60 -36.02 -7.03
N ALA A 150 -22.10 -35.57 -5.88
CA ALA A 150 -21.77 -36.15 -4.58
C ALA A 150 -22.26 -37.61 -4.46
N GLU A 151 -23.50 -37.87 -4.88
CA GLU A 151 -24.09 -39.22 -4.93
C GLU A 151 -23.28 -40.14 -5.86
N GLU A 152 -22.88 -39.66 -7.04
CA GLU A 152 -22.06 -40.44 -7.97
C GLU A 152 -20.70 -40.83 -7.35
N ILE A 153 -20.06 -39.92 -6.61
CA ILE A 153 -18.80 -40.19 -5.90
C ILE A 153 -19.02 -41.24 -4.80
N GLU A 154 -20.11 -41.15 -4.04
CA GLU A 154 -20.47 -42.09 -2.98
C GLU A 154 -20.69 -43.50 -3.56
N GLN A 155 -21.45 -43.61 -4.66
CA GLN A 155 -21.70 -44.88 -5.36
C GLN A 155 -20.40 -45.50 -5.87
N ARG A 156 -19.51 -44.69 -6.49
CA ARG A 156 -18.19 -45.16 -6.95
C ARG A 156 -17.29 -45.64 -5.81
N ARG A 157 -17.45 -45.13 -4.58
CA ARG A 157 -16.72 -45.61 -3.40
C ARG A 157 -17.26 -46.92 -2.86
N GLN A 158 -18.57 -47.18 -2.94
CA GLN A 158 -19.16 -48.44 -2.47
C GLN A 158 -18.94 -49.63 -3.41
N ILE A 159 -18.69 -49.36 -4.70
CA ILE A 159 -18.41 -50.38 -5.73
C ILE A 159 -16.93 -50.83 -5.73
N ARG A 160 -16.04 -50.12 -5.01
CA ARG A 160 -14.59 -50.40 -4.94
C ARG A 160 -14.22 -51.08 -3.62
#